data_AF-A0A7S2HAE2-F1
#
_entry.id   AF-A0A7S2HAE2-F1
#
_cell.length_a   1.000
_cell.length_b   1.000
_cell.length_c   1.000
_cell.angle_alpha   90.00
_cell.angle_beta   90.00
_cell.angle_gamma   90.00
#
_symmetry.space_group_name_H-M   'P 1'
#
loop_
_entity.id
_entity.type
_entity.pdbx_description
1 polymer ?
#
loop_
_entity_poly.entity_id
_entity_poly.type
_entity_poly.pdbx_seq_one_letter_code
_entity_poly.pdbx_strand_id
1 'polypeptide(L)'
;IFAPSHHHPMAARANLTVAEGLLAAFIDAQNTPSIRWIEAGIDQESIVQTGNGDAQGDVAEDFARLASSLNHESPAFIAFCVSEGVEEGNCARRWTFISWVPENSKVRSKMLFSSSRDDLKKALGAGYFSNEYFATDAHDMAWDTYTKSTRDLSGEEQPLSEVERLVKEEALLEKDTSTRSSAMAAIAFPIEDDVRAQIKEFLTGNVTVIELTLTTTETVGLGSAHSIEPSAVLGQISELVSNTEPRFLLVKHPNSSSDVAPTSTFFVYSCPEEAALRMKMTYSSAKSTIIAETAEEGIKIDKALEVNDTKDIEAAISSEATAQSADDSGGNAPLKHAASESKPRRPGKGRARLSTKMKFKPDLS
;
A
#
# COMPACT_ATOMS: atom_id res chain seq x y z
N ILE A 1 26.98 0.39 3.22
CA ILE A 1 26.39 -0.48 2.16
C ILE A 1 25.64 0.47 1.23
N PHE A 2 26.31 0.93 0.17
CA PHE A 2 25.72 1.80 -0.84
C PHE A 2 25.05 0.91 -1.90
N ALA A 3 23.75 1.11 -2.12
CA ALA A 3 23.04 0.44 -3.19
C ALA A 3 23.64 0.87 -4.55
N PRO A 4 23.90 -0.06 -5.49
CA PRO A 4 24.33 0.31 -6.82
C PRO A 4 23.15 1.00 -7.51
N SER A 5 23.36 2.26 -7.91
CA SER A 5 22.48 2.95 -8.83
C SER A 5 22.43 2.16 -10.13
N HIS A 6 21.30 1.53 -10.43
CA HIS A 6 21.01 0.99 -11.75
C HIS A 6 20.96 2.16 -12.74
N HIS A 7 22.12 2.49 -13.34
CA HIS A 7 22.12 3.21 -14.61
C HIS A 7 21.52 2.26 -15.65
N HIS A 8 20.24 2.44 -15.98
CA HIS A 8 19.74 1.91 -17.24
C HIS A 8 20.64 2.46 -18.34
N PRO A 9 21.31 1.60 -19.15
CA PRO A 9 22.03 2.07 -20.31
C PRO A 9 21.00 2.81 -21.18
N MET A 10 21.25 4.09 -21.45
CA MET A 10 20.45 4.84 -22.42
C MET A 10 20.58 4.08 -23.75
N ALA A 11 19.47 3.53 -24.24
CA ALA A 11 19.45 2.80 -25.51
C ALA A 11 20.06 3.67 -26.62
N ALA A 12 20.72 3.05 -27.60
CA ALA A 12 21.27 3.78 -28.73
C ALA A 12 20.14 4.57 -29.44
N ARG A 13 20.27 5.89 -29.51
CA ARG A 13 19.28 6.78 -30.12
C ARG A 13 19.86 7.39 -31.39
N ALA A 14 19.09 7.33 -32.47
CA ALA A 14 19.45 7.99 -33.71
C ALA A 14 19.22 9.51 -33.65
N ASN A 15 18.36 10.00 -32.74
CA ASN A 15 18.01 11.41 -32.57
C ASN A 15 17.53 12.06 -33.87
N LEU A 16 16.72 11.32 -34.64
CA LEU A 16 16.16 11.83 -35.89
C LEU A 16 15.08 12.88 -35.61
N THR A 17 15.03 13.89 -36.47
CA THR A 17 13.95 14.89 -36.41
C THR A 17 12.68 14.31 -37.04
N VAL A 18 11.52 14.69 -36.52
CA VAL A 18 10.23 14.31 -37.13
C VAL A 18 9.75 15.47 -37.97
N ALA A 19 9.47 15.23 -39.24
CA ALA A 19 8.98 16.26 -40.15
C ALA A 19 7.61 16.79 -39.71
N GLU A 20 7.41 18.10 -39.82
CA GLU A 20 6.15 18.75 -39.45
C GLU A 20 4.95 18.19 -40.23
N GLY A 21 5.15 17.81 -41.50
CA GLY A 21 4.11 17.20 -42.32
C GLY A 21 3.57 15.89 -41.72
N LEU A 22 4.43 15.06 -41.12
CA LEU A 22 4.01 13.82 -40.47
C LEU A 22 3.23 14.09 -39.16
N LEU A 23 3.66 15.09 -38.39
CA LEU A 23 2.93 15.52 -37.19
C LEU A 23 1.54 16.04 -37.56
N ALA A 24 1.45 16.88 -38.59
CA ALA A 24 0.19 17.42 -39.09
C ALA A 24 -0.74 16.31 -39.60
N ALA A 25 -0.21 15.34 -40.36
CA ALA A 25 -0.98 14.20 -40.84
C ALA A 25 -1.52 13.33 -39.69
N PHE A 26 -0.73 13.11 -38.64
CA PHE A 26 -1.20 12.36 -37.47
C PHE A 26 -2.29 13.11 -36.70
N ILE A 27 -2.15 14.42 -36.54
CA ILE A 27 -3.20 15.27 -35.93
C ILE A 27 -4.47 15.26 -36.78
N ASP A 28 -4.36 15.31 -38.11
CA ASP A 28 -5.52 15.20 -38.99
C ASP A 28 -6.20 13.84 -38.86
N ALA A 29 -5.43 12.75 -38.88
CA ALA A 29 -5.95 11.40 -38.67
C ALA A 29 -6.58 11.19 -37.29
N GLN A 30 -6.13 11.93 -36.28
CA GLN A 30 -6.77 11.93 -34.96
C GLN A 30 -8.21 12.47 -35.00
N ASN A 31 -8.45 13.45 -35.88
CA ASN A 31 -9.75 14.12 -36.03
C ASN A 31 -10.62 13.47 -37.13
N THR A 32 -9.99 12.79 -38.08
CA THR A 32 -10.63 12.22 -39.26
C THR A 32 -10.82 10.72 -39.09
N PRO A 33 -12.03 10.22 -38.76
CA PRO A 33 -12.27 8.81 -38.45
C PRO A 33 -12.08 7.88 -39.65
N SER A 34 -12.08 8.41 -40.88
CA SER A 34 -11.85 7.61 -42.09
C SER A 34 -10.41 7.17 -42.23
N ILE A 35 -9.41 7.83 -41.62
CA ILE A 35 -8.01 7.41 -41.76
C ILE A 35 -7.77 6.21 -40.84
N ARG A 36 -7.34 5.08 -41.41
CA ARG A 36 -7.06 3.83 -40.69
C ARG A 36 -5.59 3.69 -40.33
N TRP A 37 -4.67 4.05 -41.23
CA TRP A 37 -3.24 4.03 -40.91
C TRP A 37 -2.46 5.16 -41.56
N ILE A 38 -1.32 5.47 -40.94
CA ILE A 38 -0.29 6.35 -41.48
C ILE A 38 1.02 5.58 -41.51
N GLU A 39 1.72 5.64 -42.63
CA GLU A 39 3.05 5.07 -42.81
C GLU A 39 4.10 6.19 -42.78
N ALA A 40 5.21 5.93 -42.08
CA ALA A 40 6.34 6.82 -41.97
C ALA A 40 7.64 6.08 -42.29
N GLY A 41 8.48 6.75 -43.08
CA GLY A 41 9.82 6.29 -43.45
C GLY A 41 10.88 7.26 -42.97
N ILE A 42 12.14 6.83 -43.07
CA ILE A 42 13.29 7.69 -42.79
C ILE A 42 13.87 8.12 -44.13
N ASP A 43 13.82 9.42 -44.41
CA ASP A 43 14.54 10.02 -45.53
C ASP A 43 15.66 10.92 -44.97
N GLN A 44 16.90 10.57 -45.32
CA GLN A 44 18.12 11.20 -44.81
C GLN A 44 18.20 11.21 -43.26
N GLU A 45 17.92 12.36 -42.63
CA GLU A 45 17.99 12.57 -41.18
C GLU A 45 16.63 12.96 -40.57
N SER A 46 15.55 12.76 -41.32
CA SER A 46 14.19 13.09 -40.90
C SER A 46 13.22 11.94 -41.11
N ILE A 47 12.26 11.83 -40.20
CA ILE A 47 11.15 10.88 -40.30
C ILE A 47 9.99 11.59 -40.99
N VAL A 48 9.61 11.08 -42.16
CA VAL A 48 8.63 11.66 -43.07
C VAL A 48 7.47 10.71 -43.32
N GLN A 49 6.30 11.26 -43.65
CA GLN A 49 5.17 10.44 -44.08
C GLN A 49 5.44 9.83 -45.46
N THR A 50 5.31 8.52 -45.58
CA THR A 50 5.47 7.78 -46.86
C THR A 50 4.14 7.34 -47.44
N GLY A 51 3.11 7.17 -46.60
CA GLY A 51 1.79 6.73 -47.04
C GLY A 51 0.72 6.89 -45.99
N ASN A 52 -0.51 6.58 -46.37
CA ASN A 52 -1.68 6.46 -45.50
C ASN A 52 -2.70 5.52 -46.14
N GLY A 53 -3.72 5.14 -45.37
CA GLY A 53 -4.85 4.42 -45.90
C GLY A 53 -6.13 4.68 -45.11
N ASP A 54 -7.24 4.68 -45.84
CA ASP A 54 -8.57 4.89 -45.28
C ASP A 54 -9.21 3.57 -44.85
N ALA A 55 -10.08 3.63 -43.85
CA ALA A 55 -10.95 2.56 -43.41
C ALA A 55 -12.00 2.27 -44.49
N GLN A 56 -12.04 1.03 -44.98
CA GLN A 56 -12.98 0.62 -46.04
C GLN A 56 -13.86 -0.57 -45.62
N GLY A 57 -13.41 -1.37 -44.66
CA GLY A 57 -14.15 -2.53 -44.18
C GLY A 57 -13.84 -2.82 -42.72
N ASP A 58 -13.83 -4.11 -42.39
CA ASP A 58 -13.47 -4.58 -41.05
C ASP A 58 -11.99 -4.29 -40.74
N VAL A 59 -11.65 -4.15 -39.46
CA VAL A 59 -10.28 -3.87 -39.01
C VAL A 59 -9.30 -4.94 -39.52
N ALA A 60 -9.74 -6.20 -39.58
CA ALA A 60 -8.95 -7.30 -40.10
C ALA A 60 -8.66 -7.18 -41.61
N GLU A 61 -9.66 -6.77 -42.40
CA GLU A 61 -9.51 -6.57 -43.85
C GLU A 61 -8.60 -5.37 -44.14
N ASP A 62 -8.78 -4.29 -43.40
CA ASP A 62 -7.95 -3.10 -43.50
C ASP A 62 -6.50 -3.40 -43.11
N PHE A 63 -6.27 -4.24 -42.10
CA PHE A 63 -4.94 -4.70 -41.71
C PHE A 63 -4.28 -5.56 -42.81
N ALA A 64 -5.05 -6.42 -43.49
CA ALA A 64 -4.55 -7.20 -44.63
C ALA A 64 -4.20 -6.32 -45.83
N ARG A 65 -4.95 -5.23 -46.07
CA ARG A 65 -4.62 -4.22 -47.09
C ARG A 65 -3.32 -3.50 -46.77
N LEU A 66 -3.14 -3.09 -45.51
CA LEU A 66 -1.88 -2.53 -45.02
C LEU A 66 -0.73 -3.52 -45.26
N ALA A 67 -0.88 -4.78 -44.84
CA ALA A 67 0.15 -5.80 -45.00
C ALA A 67 0.57 -5.97 -46.48
N SER A 68 -0.40 -5.90 -47.39
CA SER A 68 -0.18 -6.02 -48.84
C SER A 68 0.48 -4.79 -49.46
N SER A 69 0.37 -3.60 -48.84
CA SER A 69 0.99 -2.37 -49.35
C SER A 69 2.44 -2.19 -48.91
N LEU A 70 2.92 -2.98 -47.94
CA LEU A 70 4.28 -2.85 -47.41
C LEU A 70 5.33 -3.41 -48.35
N ASN A 71 6.49 -2.74 -48.38
CA ASN A 71 7.65 -3.22 -49.11
C ASN A 71 8.45 -4.21 -48.24
N HIS A 72 8.79 -5.38 -48.79
CA HIS A 72 9.56 -6.42 -48.12
C HIS A 72 11.08 -6.17 -48.07
N GLU A 73 11.58 -5.13 -48.72
CA GLU A 73 13.02 -4.77 -48.74
C GLU A 73 13.35 -3.53 -47.90
N SER A 74 12.35 -2.74 -47.50
CA SER A 74 12.55 -1.49 -46.77
C SER A 74 11.73 -1.44 -45.48
N PRO A 75 12.32 -1.07 -44.33
CA PRO A 75 11.56 -0.88 -43.09
C PRO A 75 10.63 0.33 -43.14
N ALA A 76 9.57 0.30 -42.34
CA ALA A 76 8.61 1.39 -42.17
C ALA A 76 8.06 1.42 -40.73
N PHE A 77 7.67 2.61 -40.27
CA PHE A 77 6.86 2.77 -39.08
C PHE A 77 5.40 2.97 -39.48
N ILE A 78 4.48 2.35 -38.76
CA ILE A 78 3.06 2.44 -39.08
C ILE A 78 2.29 2.76 -37.80
N ALA A 79 1.46 3.80 -37.86
CA ALA A 79 0.43 4.03 -36.86
C ALA A 79 -0.88 3.45 -37.39
N PHE A 80 -1.39 2.38 -36.78
CA PHE A 80 -2.62 1.69 -37.19
C PHE A 80 -3.74 1.92 -36.16
N CYS A 81 -4.91 2.37 -36.60
CA CYS A 81 -6.05 2.65 -35.72
C CYS A 81 -6.95 1.41 -35.58
N VAL A 82 -6.89 0.79 -34.40
CA VAL A 82 -7.72 -0.40 -34.05
C VAL A 82 -9.12 0.00 -33.62
N SER A 83 -9.32 1.25 -33.19
CA SER A 83 -10.60 1.70 -32.65
C SER A 83 -11.62 2.02 -33.75
N GLU A 84 -12.80 1.42 -33.68
CA GLU A 84 -13.96 1.77 -34.52
C GLU A 84 -14.78 2.94 -33.97
N GLY A 85 -14.32 3.57 -32.88
CA GLY A 85 -14.99 4.73 -32.30
C GLY A 85 -14.15 5.45 -31.25
N VAL A 86 -14.63 6.61 -30.83
CA VAL A 86 -14.14 7.34 -29.66
C VAL A 86 -14.90 6.77 -28.46
N GLU A 87 -14.25 5.95 -27.63
CA GLU A 87 -14.89 5.39 -26.42
C GLU A 87 -15.34 6.54 -25.49
N GLU A 88 -16.56 6.43 -24.92
CA GLU A 88 -17.14 7.45 -24.04
C GLU A 88 -16.19 7.74 -22.86
N GLY A 89 -15.56 8.92 -22.90
CA GLY A 89 -14.65 9.41 -21.85
C GLY A 89 -13.21 9.68 -22.31
N ASN A 90 -12.81 9.20 -23.50
CA ASN A 90 -11.51 9.52 -24.09
C ASN A 90 -11.70 10.39 -25.33
N CYS A 91 -11.11 11.59 -25.40
CA CYS A 91 -11.27 12.51 -26.53
C CYS A 91 -10.48 12.08 -27.78
N ALA A 92 -9.73 10.98 -27.70
CA ALA A 92 -8.74 10.58 -28.69
C ALA A 92 -8.91 9.12 -29.14
N ARG A 93 -8.90 8.88 -30.45
CA ARG A 93 -8.70 7.59 -31.11
C ARG A 93 -7.45 6.89 -30.57
N ARG A 94 -7.55 5.58 -30.34
CA ARG A 94 -6.45 4.71 -29.92
C ARG A 94 -5.72 4.13 -31.14
N TRP A 95 -4.40 4.18 -31.09
CA TRP A 95 -3.52 3.68 -32.14
C TRP A 95 -2.68 2.51 -31.64
N THR A 96 -2.22 1.69 -32.57
CA THR A 96 -1.16 0.70 -32.38
C THR A 96 0.05 1.17 -33.16
N PHE A 97 1.20 1.19 -32.51
CA PHE A 97 2.46 1.52 -33.15
C PHE A 97 3.11 0.24 -33.68
N ILE A 98 3.24 0.11 -34.99
CA ILE A 98 3.83 -1.07 -35.64
C ILE A 98 5.17 -0.68 -36.24
N SER A 99 6.21 -1.42 -35.88
CA SER A 99 7.54 -1.34 -36.50
C SER A 99 7.68 -2.49 -37.49
N TRP A 100 7.60 -2.19 -38.79
CA TRP A 100 7.87 -3.14 -39.86
C TRP A 100 9.37 -3.10 -40.21
N VAL A 101 10.10 -4.17 -39.91
CA VAL A 101 11.53 -4.27 -40.17
C VAL A 101 11.82 -5.61 -40.84
N PRO A 102 11.69 -5.70 -42.17
CA PRO A 102 11.84 -6.98 -42.86
C PRO A 102 13.27 -7.49 -42.80
N GLU A 103 13.44 -8.82 -42.71
CA GLU A 103 14.77 -9.43 -42.60
C GLU A 103 15.68 -9.16 -43.81
N ASN A 104 15.10 -8.95 -45.00
CA ASN A 104 15.85 -8.65 -46.21
C ASN A 104 16.36 -7.20 -46.29
N SER A 105 15.98 -6.33 -45.34
CA SER A 105 16.44 -4.95 -45.32
C SER A 105 17.91 -4.79 -44.95
N LYS A 106 18.55 -3.73 -45.44
CA LYS A 106 19.96 -3.42 -45.14
C LYS A 106 20.17 -3.23 -43.63
N VAL A 107 21.26 -3.77 -43.09
CA VAL A 107 21.61 -3.69 -41.65
C VAL A 107 21.59 -2.26 -41.12
N ARG A 108 22.10 -1.29 -41.88
CA ARG A 108 22.08 0.13 -41.51
C ARG A 108 20.63 0.63 -41.32
N SER A 109 19.71 0.26 -42.20
CA SER A 109 18.29 0.64 -42.10
C SER A 109 17.64 -0.01 -40.88
N LYS A 110 17.88 -1.30 -40.62
CA LYS A 110 17.39 -1.99 -39.42
C LYS A 110 17.82 -1.26 -38.13
N MET A 111 19.10 -0.88 -38.05
CA MET A 111 19.64 -0.14 -36.90
C MET A 111 18.99 1.24 -36.76
N LEU A 112 18.83 1.98 -37.86
CA LEU A 112 18.23 3.32 -37.84
C LEU A 112 16.78 3.29 -37.39
N PHE A 113 15.96 2.39 -37.94
CA PHE A 113 14.55 2.23 -37.54
C PHE A 113 14.42 1.73 -36.10
N SER A 114 15.28 0.79 -35.66
CA SER A 114 15.28 0.36 -34.26
C SER A 114 15.64 1.51 -33.29
N SER A 115 16.59 2.37 -33.66
CA SER A 115 17.11 3.44 -32.79
C SER A 115 16.30 4.74 -32.82
N SER A 116 15.38 4.90 -33.78
CA SER A 116 14.53 6.09 -33.95
C SER A 116 13.06 5.87 -33.55
N ARG A 117 12.68 4.63 -33.25
CA ARG A 117 11.35 4.23 -32.80
C ARG A 117 10.80 5.08 -31.66
N ASP A 118 11.57 5.19 -30.58
CA ASP A 118 11.16 5.93 -29.38
C ASP A 118 11.09 7.43 -29.63
N ASP A 119 11.90 7.96 -30.55
CA ASP A 119 11.89 9.37 -30.93
C ASP A 119 10.59 9.72 -31.66
N LEU A 120 10.18 8.88 -32.62
CA LEU A 120 8.91 9.03 -33.33
C LEU A 120 7.72 8.92 -32.38
N LYS A 121 7.70 7.89 -31.53
CA LYS A 121 6.59 7.67 -30.57
C LYS A 121 6.43 8.85 -29.62
N LYS A 122 7.54 9.41 -29.13
CA LYS A 122 7.52 10.60 -28.27
C LYS A 122 7.02 11.84 -29.01
N ALA A 123 7.44 12.05 -30.26
CA ALA A 123 7.04 13.19 -31.08
C ALA A 123 5.54 13.16 -31.43
N LEU A 124 4.99 11.99 -31.76
CA LEU A 124 3.56 11.81 -32.07
C LEU A 124 2.68 11.84 -30.81
N GLY A 125 3.26 11.56 -29.63
CA GLY A 125 2.57 11.50 -28.36
C GLY A 125 2.35 10.06 -27.91
N ALA A 126 3.22 9.58 -27.01
CA ALA A 126 3.23 8.20 -26.56
C ALA A 126 1.90 7.71 -25.96
N GLY A 127 1.07 8.63 -25.44
CA GLY A 127 -0.24 8.32 -24.84
C GLY A 127 -1.34 7.95 -25.84
N TYR A 128 -1.16 8.22 -27.14
CA TYR A 128 -2.13 7.80 -28.16
C TYR A 128 -1.96 6.33 -28.58
N PHE A 129 -0.81 5.74 -28.28
CA PHE A 129 -0.49 4.36 -28.64
C PHE A 129 -0.82 3.42 -27.48
N SER A 130 -1.83 2.59 -27.69
CA SER A 130 -2.27 1.57 -26.73
C SER A 130 -1.31 0.37 -26.68
N ASN A 131 -0.86 -0.08 -27.85
CA ASN A 131 0.02 -1.23 -28.00
C ASN A 131 1.17 -0.91 -28.96
N GLU A 132 2.27 -1.63 -28.78
CA GLU A 132 3.40 -1.66 -29.71
C GLU A 132 3.50 -3.06 -30.30
N TYR A 133 3.72 -3.14 -31.62
CA TYR A 133 3.89 -4.40 -32.32
C TYR A 133 5.14 -4.34 -33.22
N PHE A 134 5.90 -5.42 -33.26
CA PHE A 134 7.09 -5.53 -34.08
C PHE A 134 6.90 -6.68 -35.07
N ALA A 135 7.12 -6.41 -36.35
CA ALA A 135 6.90 -7.35 -37.43
C ALA A 135 8.13 -7.42 -38.34
N THR A 136 8.57 -8.63 -38.63
CA THR A 136 9.77 -8.93 -39.43
C THR A 136 9.49 -9.71 -40.70
N ASP A 137 8.36 -10.39 -40.76
CA ASP A 137 7.93 -11.16 -41.92
C ASP A 137 6.45 -10.92 -42.23
N ALA A 138 6.03 -11.22 -43.46
CA ALA A 138 4.64 -11.12 -43.90
C ALA A 138 3.68 -11.93 -43.02
N HIS A 139 4.16 -13.04 -42.44
CA HIS A 139 3.40 -13.85 -41.48
C HIS A 139 3.08 -13.08 -40.18
N ASP A 140 3.97 -12.20 -39.72
CA ASP A 140 3.75 -11.34 -38.55
C ASP A 140 2.65 -10.31 -38.85
N MET A 141 2.60 -9.84 -40.10
CA MET A 141 1.56 -8.93 -40.60
C MET A 141 0.21 -9.63 -40.90
N ALA A 142 0.01 -10.87 -40.46
CA ALA A 142 -1.31 -11.51 -40.47
C ALA A 142 -2.14 -11.10 -39.24
N TRP A 143 -3.44 -10.84 -39.44
CA TRP A 143 -4.34 -10.37 -38.38
C TRP A 143 -4.42 -11.31 -37.16
N ASP A 144 -4.40 -12.62 -37.40
CA ASP A 144 -4.44 -13.64 -36.34
C ASP A 144 -3.16 -13.60 -35.48
N THR A 145 -1.99 -13.45 -36.12
CA THR A 145 -0.69 -13.32 -35.44
C THR A 145 -0.64 -12.05 -34.59
N TYR A 146 -1.07 -10.91 -35.15
CA TYR A 146 -1.18 -9.64 -34.44
C TYR A 146 -2.10 -9.74 -33.21
N THR A 147 -3.27 -10.37 -33.37
CA THR A 147 -4.26 -10.51 -32.31
C THR A 147 -3.74 -11.38 -31.17
N LYS A 148 -3.07 -12.50 -31.47
CA LYS A 148 -2.44 -13.38 -30.46
C LYS A 148 -1.38 -12.62 -29.65
N SER A 149 -0.41 -12.00 -30.33
CA SER A 149 0.65 -11.24 -29.68
C SER A 149 0.14 -10.10 -28.78
N THR A 150 -1.01 -9.51 -29.13
CA THR A 150 -1.62 -8.43 -28.35
C THR A 150 -2.45 -8.96 -27.17
N ARG A 151 -3.04 -10.17 -27.29
CA ARG A 151 -3.82 -10.82 -26.22
C ARG A 151 -2.93 -11.48 -25.15
N ASP A 152 -1.76 -11.98 -25.52
CA ASP A 152 -0.84 -12.66 -24.59
C ASP A 152 -0.33 -11.73 -23.48
N LEU A 153 -0.41 -10.41 -23.67
CA LEU A 153 -0.13 -9.42 -22.61
C LEU A 153 -1.21 -9.35 -21.52
N SER A 154 -2.40 -9.90 -21.75
CA SER A 154 -3.58 -9.71 -20.90
C SER A 154 -4.06 -10.95 -20.14
N GLY A 155 -3.57 -12.16 -20.44
CA GLY A 155 -4.18 -13.37 -19.90
C GLY A 155 -3.32 -14.63 -19.77
N GLU A 156 -2.15 -14.72 -20.43
CA GLU A 156 -1.29 -15.90 -20.26
C GLU A 156 -0.28 -15.66 -19.13
N GLU A 157 -0.03 -16.71 -18.34
CA GLU A 157 1.01 -16.68 -17.30
C GLU A 157 2.34 -16.38 -17.99
N GLN A 158 2.88 -15.17 -17.74
CA GLN A 158 4.22 -14.82 -18.17
C GLN A 158 5.17 -15.94 -17.72
N PRO A 159 6.17 -16.31 -18.53
CA PRO A 159 7.10 -17.37 -18.17
C PRO A 159 7.79 -17.01 -16.85
N LEU A 160 7.34 -17.65 -15.76
CA LEU A 160 7.91 -17.47 -14.44
C LEU A 160 9.06 -18.46 -14.25
N SER A 161 10.13 -17.99 -13.64
CA SER A 161 11.18 -18.87 -13.13
C SER A 161 10.60 -19.80 -12.06
N GLU A 162 11.20 -20.99 -11.89
CA GLU A 162 10.86 -21.92 -10.82
C GLU A 162 10.89 -21.25 -9.43
N VAL A 163 11.86 -20.34 -9.22
CA VAL A 163 11.99 -19.55 -7.99
C VAL A 163 10.81 -18.60 -7.80
N GLU A 164 10.38 -17.90 -8.85
CA GLU A 164 9.27 -16.95 -8.79
C GLU A 164 7.93 -17.67 -8.56
N ARG A 165 7.79 -18.87 -9.12
CA ARG A 165 6.62 -19.73 -8.88
C ARG A 165 6.51 -20.14 -7.41
N LEU A 166 7.61 -20.56 -6.79
CA LEU A 166 7.65 -20.95 -5.38
C LEU A 166 7.33 -19.78 -4.45
N VAL A 167 7.88 -18.59 -4.71
CA VAL A 167 7.59 -17.38 -3.92
C VAL A 167 6.09 -17.01 -4.01
N LYS A 168 5.49 -17.14 -5.19
CA LYS A 168 4.07 -16.88 -5.39
C LYS A 168 3.19 -17.89 -4.63
N GLU A 169 3.61 -19.16 -4.58
CA GLU A 169 2.94 -20.22 -3.84
C GLU A 169 3.02 -20.00 -2.32
N GLU A 170 4.20 -19.63 -1.79
CA GLU A 170 4.41 -19.30 -0.39
C GLU A 170 3.54 -18.11 0.07
N ALA A 171 3.49 -17.04 -0.73
CA ALA A 171 2.67 -15.86 -0.44
C ALA A 171 1.16 -16.16 -0.42
N LEU A 172 0.71 -17.17 -1.18
CA LEU A 172 -0.68 -17.59 -1.17
C LEU A 172 -1.03 -18.37 0.11
N LEU A 173 -0.08 -19.17 0.62
CA LEU A 173 -0.23 -19.99 1.82
C LEU A 173 -0.15 -19.16 3.12
N GLU A 174 0.58 -18.04 3.15
CA GLU A 174 0.65 -17.14 4.33
C GLU A 174 -0.69 -16.45 4.67
N LYS A 175 -1.67 -16.46 3.76
CA LYS A 175 -2.88 -15.63 3.89
C LYS A 175 -3.90 -16.15 4.92
N ASP A 176 -3.74 -17.37 5.44
CA ASP A 176 -4.64 -17.98 6.44
C ASP A 176 -4.08 -17.92 7.88
N THR A 177 -3.69 -16.72 8.34
CA THR A 177 -3.30 -16.46 9.74
C THR A 177 -4.49 -16.09 10.65
N SER A 178 -5.74 -16.30 10.21
CA SER A 178 -6.94 -15.95 10.99
C SER A 178 -7.06 -16.77 12.29
N THR A 179 -6.53 -17.99 12.30
CA THR A 179 -6.21 -18.65 13.56
C THR A 179 -4.85 -18.12 14.00
N ARG A 180 -4.86 -17.25 15.01
CA ARG A 180 -3.69 -17.00 15.85
C ARG A 180 -3.17 -18.38 16.27
N SER A 181 -2.17 -18.92 15.58
CA SER A 181 -1.36 -19.98 16.15
C SER A 181 -0.83 -19.34 17.42
N SER A 182 -1.42 -19.69 18.56
CA SER A 182 -1.02 -19.17 19.86
C SER A 182 0.46 -19.42 19.96
N ALA A 183 1.24 -18.35 19.76
CA ALA A 183 2.66 -18.38 19.89
C ALA A 183 2.92 -18.82 21.33
N MET A 184 3.52 -20.01 21.46
CA MET A 184 3.88 -20.65 22.72
C MET A 184 2.69 -21.16 23.53
N ALA A 185 2.71 -22.45 23.87
CA ALA A 185 1.85 -22.99 24.91
C ALA A 185 2.09 -22.17 26.19
N ALA A 186 1.03 -21.64 26.81
CA ALA A 186 1.14 -20.92 28.06
C ALA A 186 1.83 -21.83 29.09
N ILE A 187 2.99 -21.41 29.58
CA ILE A 187 3.71 -22.13 30.65
C ILE A 187 2.91 -21.88 31.92
N ALA A 188 2.36 -22.93 32.52
CA ALA A 188 1.59 -22.83 33.75
C ALA A 188 2.53 -22.72 34.96
N PHE A 189 2.40 -21.63 35.71
CA PHE A 189 3.13 -21.40 36.96
C PHE A 189 2.23 -21.75 38.15
N PRO A 190 2.66 -22.60 39.10
CA PRO A 190 1.90 -22.85 40.32
C PRO A 190 1.74 -21.56 41.13
N ILE A 191 0.57 -21.35 41.73
CA ILE A 191 0.24 -20.16 42.52
C ILE A 191 0.10 -20.56 43.98
N GLU A 192 0.79 -19.86 44.87
CA GLU A 192 0.75 -20.09 46.31
C GLU A 192 -0.63 -19.78 46.90
N ASP A 193 -1.03 -20.52 47.93
CA ASP A 193 -2.34 -20.35 48.58
C ASP A 193 -2.52 -18.95 49.18
N ASP A 194 -1.44 -18.33 49.66
CA ASP A 194 -1.43 -16.96 50.19
C ASP A 194 -1.82 -15.93 49.12
N VAL A 195 -1.39 -16.14 47.87
CA VAL A 195 -1.76 -15.28 46.73
C VAL A 195 -3.24 -15.41 46.42
N ARG A 196 -3.76 -16.64 46.37
CA ARG A 196 -5.21 -16.90 46.16
C ARG A 196 -6.06 -16.25 47.26
N ALA A 197 -5.58 -16.30 48.51
CA ALA A 197 -6.26 -15.64 49.63
C ALA A 197 -6.31 -14.12 49.45
N GLN A 198 -5.19 -13.48 49.07
CA GLN A 198 -5.16 -12.03 48.82
C GLN A 198 -6.01 -11.62 47.62
N ILE A 199 -6.03 -12.40 46.53
CA ILE A 199 -6.91 -12.17 45.37
C ILE A 199 -8.39 -12.13 45.80
N LYS A 200 -8.80 -13.00 46.73
CA LYS A 200 -10.16 -12.99 47.29
C LYS A 200 -10.44 -11.75 48.14
N GLU A 201 -9.49 -11.34 48.98
CA GLU A 201 -9.58 -10.09 49.76
C GLU A 201 -9.57 -8.85 48.86
N PHE A 202 -8.91 -8.93 47.71
CA PHE A 202 -8.96 -7.87 46.70
C PHE A 202 -10.32 -7.83 46.01
N LEU A 203 -10.92 -8.97 45.71
CA LEU A 203 -12.27 -9.04 45.14
C LEU A 203 -13.30 -8.38 46.07
N THR A 204 -13.26 -8.67 47.38
CA THR A 204 -14.14 -8.06 48.39
C THR A 204 -13.86 -6.58 48.64
N GLY A 205 -12.70 -6.08 48.19
CA GLY A 205 -12.30 -4.67 48.34
C GLY A 205 -11.57 -4.36 49.64
N ASN A 206 -11.24 -5.38 50.43
CA ASN A 206 -10.42 -5.25 51.64
C ASN A 206 -8.94 -4.97 51.32
N VAL A 207 -8.49 -5.37 50.13
CA VAL A 207 -7.16 -5.08 49.60
C VAL A 207 -7.30 -4.34 48.28
N THR A 208 -6.50 -3.30 48.08
CA THR A 208 -6.56 -2.44 46.88
C THR A 208 -5.30 -2.51 46.04
N VAL A 209 -4.21 -3.01 46.60
CA VAL A 209 -2.95 -3.26 45.90
C VAL A 209 -2.41 -4.62 46.32
N ILE A 210 -2.15 -5.48 45.34
CA ILE A 210 -1.39 -6.73 45.53
C ILE A 210 -0.15 -6.65 44.66
N GLU A 211 1.01 -6.89 45.26
CA GLU A 211 2.26 -7.14 44.58
C GLU A 211 2.54 -8.64 44.55
N LEU A 212 2.83 -9.17 43.36
CA LEU A 212 3.18 -10.56 43.12
C LEU A 212 4.60 -10.67 42.60
N THR A 213 5.29 -11.70 43.06
CA THR A 213 6.66 -12.05 42.69
C THR A 213 6.73 -13.51 42.26
N LEU A 214 7.79 -13.89 41.56
CA LEU A 214 8.12 -15.28 41.32
C LEU A 214 9.21 -15.71 42.29
N THR A 215 8.97 -16.84 42.95
CA THR A 215 9.97 -17.50 43.79
C THR A 215 11.06 -18.14 42.93
N THR A 216 12.15 -18.56 43.58
CA THR A 216 13.23 -19.32 42.92
C THR A 216 12.77 -20.66 42.33
N THR A 217 11.64 -21.19 42.80
CA THR A 217 11.03 -22.43 42.31
C THR A 217 9.99 -22.20 41.21
N GLU A 218 9.95 -21.00 40.62
CA GLU A 218 9.00 -20.66 39.55
C GLU A 218 7.53 -20.81 40.01
N THR A 219 7.25 -20.47 41.27
CA THR A 219 5.89 -20.34 41.81
C THR A 219 5.54 -18.87 41.96
N VAL A 220 4.28 -18.51 41.70
CA VAL A 220 3.77 -17.16 41.93
C VAL A 220 3.52 -17.02 43.43
N GLY A 221 4.33 -16.17 44.06
CA GLY A 221 4.28 -15.85 45.48
C GLY A 221 3.81 -14.41 45.73
N LEU A 222 3.45 -14.15 46.98
CA LEU A 222 3.02 -12.83 47.42
C LEU A 222 4.25 -11.97 47.74
N GLY A 223 4.37 -10.80 47.11
CA GLY A 223 5.36 -9.78 47.46
C GLY A 223 4.86 -8.96 48.64
N SER A 224 3.72 -8.31 48.46
CA SER A 224 3.08 -7.49 49.48
C SER A 224 1.60 -7.27 49.16
N ALA A 225 0.79 -6.95 50.17
CA ALA A 225 -0.62 -6.62 50.00
C ALA A 225 -0.96 -5.43 50.89
N HIS A 226 -1.61 -4.42 50.31
CA HIS A 226 -1.91 -3.17 50.99
C HIS A 226 -3.38 -2.77 50.80
N SER A 227 -3.97 -2.31 51.90
CA SER A 227 -5.30 -1.69 51.93
C SER A 227 -5.11 -0.17 51.99
N ILE A 228 -4.99 0.47 50.83
CA ILE A 228 -4.85 1.92 50.68
C ILE A 228 -6.14 2.46 50.06
N GLU A 229 -6.55 3.67 50.42
CA GLU A 229 -7.68 4.32 49.76
C GLU A 229 -7.43 4.40 48.24
N PRO A 230 -8.33 3.91 47.36
CA PRO A 230 -8.08 3.80 45.93
C PRO A 230 -7.57 5.09 45.24
N SER A 231 -8.01 6.26 45.74
CA SER A 231 -7.60 7.59 45.28
C SER A 231 -6.14 7.93 45.63
N ALA A 232 -5.64 7.41 46.75
CA ALA A 232 -4.29 7.66 47.28
C ALA A 232 -3.26 6.62 46.80
N VAL A 233 -3.71 5.51 46.20
CA VAL A 233 -2.85 4.40 45.76
C VAL A 233 -1.71 4.89 44.85
N LEU A 234 -2.02 5.68 43.82
CA LEU A 234 -1.00 6.08 42.83
C LEU A 234 0.19 6.76 43.47
N GLY A 235 -0.01 7.70 44.40
CA GLY A 235 1.09 8.43 45.04
C GLY A 235 1.96 7.61 46.00
N GLN A 236 1.65 6.32 46.20
CA GLN A 236 2.42 5.41 47.06
C GLN A 236 3.01 4.22 46.27
N ILE A 237 2.59 3.97 45.02
CA ILE A 237 3.04 2.79 44.25
C ILE A 237 4.56 2.75 44.12
N SER A 238 5.20 3.88 43.85
CA SER A 238 6.66 3.94 43.66
C SER A 238 7.47 3.58 44.91
N GLU A 239 6.89 3.65 46.10
CA GLU A 239 7.52 3.21 47.36
C GLU A 239 7.24 1.72 47.67
N LEU A 240 6.18 1.16 47.10
CA LEU A 240 5.71 -0.19 47.36
C LEU A 240 6.35 -1.25 46.47
N VAL A 241 6.95 -0.83 45.34
CA VAL A 241 7.42 -1.73 44.27
C VAL A 241 8.93 -1.68 44.17
N SER A 242 9.56 -2.86 44.07
CA SER A 242 11.01 -2.93 43.85
C SER A 242 11.41 -2.40 42.48
N ASN A 243 12.46 -1.58 42.43
CA ASN A 243 13.02 -1.04 41.18
C ASN A 243 14.08 -1.96 40.56
N THR A 244 14.47 -3.04 41.23
CA THR A 244 15.61 -3.88 40.82
C THR A 244 15.18 -5.21 40.20
N GLU A 245 13.95 -5.65 40.44
CA GLU A 245 13.43 -6.94 40.00
C GLU A 245 12.06 -6.77 39.33
N PRO A 246 11.71 -7.63 38.35
CA PRO A 246 10.38 -7.60 37.78
C PRO A 246 9.32 -7.95 38.82
N ARG A 247 8.16 -7.29 38.76
CA ARG A 247 7.02 -7.50 39.68
C ARG A 247 5.71 -7.42 38.91
N PHE A 248 4.68 -8.11 39.40
CA PHE A 248 3.31 -7.89 38.94
C PHE A 248 2.52 -7.16 40.01
N LEU A 249 1.60 -6.31 39.58
CA LEU A 249 0.74 -5.54 40.47
C LEU A 249 -0.70 -5.71 40.03
N LEU A 250 -1.58 -5.92 40.99
CA LEU A 250 -3.01 -5.80 40.81
C LEU A 250 -3.47 -4.59 41.61
N VAL A 251 -4.05 -3.60 40.94
CA VAL A 251 -4.34 -2.28 41.52
C VAL A 251 -5.79 -1.88 41.26
N LYS A 252 -6.52 -1.48 42.31
CA LYS A 252 -7.79 -0.77 42.18
C LYS A 252 -7.56 0.74 42.18
N HIS A 253 -8.01 1.41 41.13
CA HIS A 253 -7.95 2.87 41.04
C HIS A 253 -9.30 3.44 40.58
N PRO A 254 -9.78 4.57 41.15
CA PRO A 254 -11.01 5.20 40.72
C PRO A 254 -10.94 5.66 39.27
N ASN A 255 -12.00 5.44 38.52
CA ASN A 255 -12.18 6.13 37.25
C ASN A 255 -12.72 7.54 37.51
N SER A 256 -12.17 8.54 36.81
CA SER A 256 -12.62 9.94 36.92
C SER A 256 -13.95 10.22 36.20
N SER A 257 -14.65 9.20 35.69
CA SER A 257 -15.71 9.32 34.69
C SER A 257 -17.17 9.17 35.19
N SER A 258 -17.46 9.04 36.49
CA SER A 258 -18.85 9.16 36.97
C SER A 258 -19.01 9.62 38.43
N ASP A 259 -20.12 10.31 38.69
CA ASP A 259 -20.55 10.95 39.96
C ASP A 259 -20.87 9.93 41.10
N VAL A 260 -20.56 8.65 40.88
CA VAL A 260 -20.50 7.56 41.87
C VAL A 260 -19.35 6.65 41.44
N ALA A 261 -18.10 7.03 41.72
CA ALA A 261 -16.90 6.49 41.05
C ALA A 261 -16.76 4.94 41.14
N PRO A 262 -16.95 4.18 40.05
CA PRO A 262 -16.53 2.79 40.01
C PRO A 262 -14.99 2.71 40.03
N THR A 263 -14.45 1.73 40.74
CA THR A 263 -13.01 1.43 40.73
C THR A 263 -12.69 0.50 39.58
N SER A 264 -11.72 0.86 38.75
CA SER A 264 -11.15 -0.01 37.72
C SER A 264 -10.05 -0.88 38.28
N THR A 265 -9.92 -2.09 37.76
CA THR A 265 -8.83 -3.01 38.09
C THR A 265 -7.77 -2.98 37.00
N PHE A 266 -6.56 -2.58 37.38
CA PHE A 266 -5.38 -2.56 36.52
C PHE A 266 -4.46 -3.73 36.90
N PHE A 267 -4.02 -4.48 35.90
CA PHE A 267 -2.90 -5.40 36.02
C PHE A 267 -1.66 -4.73 35.46
N VAL A 268 -0.57 -4.64 36.22
CA VAL A 268 0.67 -4.02 35.77
C VAL A 268 1.80 -5.03 35.86
N TYR A 269 2.49 -5.24 34.76
CA TYR A 269 3.78 -5.92 34.75
C TYR A 269 4.89 -4.87 34.72
N SER A 270 5.60 -4.73 35.83
CA SER A 270 6.79 -3.87 35.91
C SER A 270 8.04 -4.72 35.68
N CYS A 271 8.85 -4.36 34.69
CA CYS A 271 10.06 -5.08 34.32
C CYS A 271 11.24 -4.12 34.14
N PRO A 272 11.99 -3.84 35.22
CA PRO A 272 13.17 -2.98 35.17
C PRO A 272 14.16 -3.41 34.08
N GLU A 273 14.73 -2.46 33.34
CA GLU A 273 15.74 -2.74 32.31
C GLU A 273 17.01 -3.41 32.87
N GLU A 274 17.34 -3.15 34.13
CA GLU A 274 18.51 -3.71 34.79
C GLU A 274 18.33 -5.17 35.24
N ALA A 275 17.09 -5.70 35.20
CA ALA A 275 16.81 -7.07 35.60
C ALA A 275 17.52 -8.10 34.70
N ALA A 276 17.97 -9.21 35.29
CA ALA A 276 18.63 -10.28 34.55
C ALA A 276 17.73 -10.87 33.45
N LEU A 277 18.28 -11.14 32.26
CA LEU A 277 17.52 -11.63 31.10
C LEU A 277 16.67 -12.88 31.41
N ARG A 278 17.20 -13.81 32.22
CA ARG A 278 16.45 -15.00 32.66
C ARG A 278 15.20 -14.61 33.44
N MET A 279 15.29 -13.65 34.36
CA MET A 279 14.14 -13.15 35.13
C MET A 279 13.11 -12.50 34.21
N LYS A 280 13.55 -11.67 33.25
CA LYS A 280 12.64 -11.03 32.28
C LYS A 280 11.82 -12.06 31.49
N MET A 281 12.48 -13.12 30.99
CA MET A 281 11.82 -14.18 30.26
C MET A 281 10.85 -15.00 31.12
N THR A 282 11.25 -15.35 32.34
CA THR A 282 10.40 -16.13 33.26
C THR A 282 9.16 -15.33 33.69
N TYR A 283 9.31 -14.06 34.06
CA TYR A 283 8.19 -13.20 34.42
C TYR A 283 7.26 -12.93 33.21
N SER A 284 7.81 -12.64 32.03
CA SER A 284 6.97 -12.44 30.84
C SER A 284 6.09 -13.67 30.53
N SER A 285 6.61 -14.88 30.77
CA SER A 285 5.87 -16.13 30.60
C SER A 285 4.76 -16.32 31.64
N ALA A 286 5.00 -15.90 32.90
CA ALA A 286 4.05 -16.06 34.01
C ALA A 286 2.84 -15.11 33.95
N LYS A 287 2.94 -13.99 33.21
CA LYS A 287 1.85 -13.00 33.04
C LYS A 287 0.52 -13.66 32.65
N SER A 288 0.56 -14.56 31.68
CA SER A 288 -0.64 -15.25 31.17
C SER A 288 -1.34 -16.10 32.25
N THR A 289 -0.54 -16.80 33.08
CA THR A 289 -1.05 -17.62 34.19
C THR A 289 -1.73 -16.76 35.25
N ILE A 290 -1.12 -15.63 35.62
CA ILE A 290 -1.68 -14.75 36.66
C ILE A 290 -2.99 -14.11 36.20
N ILE A 291 -3.06 -13.65 34.94
CA ILE A 291 -4.29 -13.08 34.36
C ILE A 291 -5.40 -14.13 34.29
N ALA A 292 -5.07 -15.37 33.92
CA ALA A 292 -6.03 -16.47 33.89
C ALA A 292 -6.57 -16.79 35.30
N GLU A 293 -5.69 -16.92 36.30
CA GLU A 293 -6.11 -17.22 37.67
C GLU A 293 -6.95 -16.10 38.29
N THR A 294 -6.56 -14.84 38.09
CA THR A 294 -7.36 -13.69 38.58
C THR A 294 -8.75 -13.67 37.93
N ALA A 295 -8.87 -14.04 36.66
CA ALA A 295 -10.16 -14.17 35.99
C ALA A 295 -10.99 -15.37 36.51
N GLU A 296 -10.35 -16.50 36.82
CA GLU A 296 -11.02 -17.67 37.41
C GLU A 296 -11.61 -17.37 38.80
N GLU A 297 -10.91 -16.57 39.61
CA GLU A 297 -11.39 -16.10 40.92
C GLU A 297 -12.42 -14.95 40.79
N GLY A 298 -12.81 -14.57 39.57
CA GLY A 298 -13.90 -13.62 39.31
C GLY A 298 -13.51 -12.15 39.23
N ILE A 299 -12.21 -11.82 39.20
CA ILE A 299 -11.73 -10.46 39.00
C ILE A 299 -11.67 -10.15 37.51
N LYS A 300 -12.43 -9.14 37.08
CA LYS A 300 -12.31 -8.59 35.73
C LYS A 300 -11.18 -7.55 35.69
N ILE A 301 -10.09 -7.86 34.99
CA ILE A 301 -9.03 -6.89 34.69
C ILE A 301 -9.50 -6.00 33.55
N ASP A 302 -9.67 -4.70 33.81
CA ASP A 302 -10.11 -3.75 32.80
C ASP A 302 -8.99 -3.40 31.82
N LYS A 303 -7.76 -3.29 32.33
CA LYS A 303 -6.56 -2.97 31.54
C LYS A 303 -5.32 -3.69 32.09
N ALA A 304 -4.54 -4.24 31.17
CA ALA A 304 -3.24 -4.84 31.46
C ALA A 304 -2.13 -3.97 30.87
N LEU A 305 -1.24 -3.46 31.71
CA LEU A 305 -0.17 -2.53 31.38
C LEU A 305 1.19 -3.22 31.53
N GLU A 306 2.17 -2.78 30.75
CA GLU A 306 3.57 -3.18 30.87
C GLU A 306 4.43 -1.93 30.95
N VAL A 307 5.34 -1.88 31.93
CA VAL A 307 6.24 -0.74 32.13
C VAL A 307 7.65 -1.21 32.40
N ASN A 308 8.62 -0.45 31.91
CA ASN A 308 10.05 -0.76 32.04
C ASN A 308 10.73 -0.01 33.20
N ASP A 309 10.05 0.98 33.77
CA ASP A 309 10.45 1.73 34.96
C ASP A 309 9.25 1.79 35.91
N THR A 310 9.49 1.64 37.21
CA THR A 310 8.45 1.72 38.24
C THR A 310 7.86 3.12 38.37
N LYS A 311 8.64 4.16 38.03
CA LYS A 311 8.17 5.55 38.03
C LYS A 311 7.07 5.80 37.01
N ASP A 312 7.02 5.01 35.95
CA ASP A 312 6.03 5.15 34.88
C ASP A 312 4.70 4.47 35.23
N ILE A 313 4.63 3.65 36.29
CA ILE A 313 3.40 2.94 36.69
C ILE A 313 2.27 3.93 36.95
N GLU A 314 2.55 4.99 37.72
CA GLU A 314 1.55 5.99 38.12
C GLU A 314 0.98 6.73 36.90
N ALA A 315 1.86 7.14 35.98
CA ALA A 315 1.48 7.81 34.75
C ALA A 315 0.73 6.88 33.78
N ALA A 316 1.13 5.61 33.70
CA ALA A 316 0.48 4.61 32.87
C ALA A 316 -0.94 4.30 33.36
N ILE A 317 -1.15 4.13 34.67
CA ILE A 317 -2.50 3.92 35.22
C ILE A 317 -3.35 5.18 35.06
N SER A 318 -2.80 6.37 35.33
CA SER A 318 -3.54 7.65 35.21
C SER A 318 -4.01 7.94 33.78
N SER A 319 -3.14 7.69 32.80
CA SER A 319 -3.46 7.94 31.40
C SER A 319 -4.57 7.02 30.91
N GLU A 320 -4.52 5.74 31.28
CA GLU A 320 -5.51 4.76 30.87
C GLU A 320 -6.85 4.89 31.61
N ALA A 321 -6.82 5.26 32.90
CA ALA A 321 -8.00 5.61 33.69
C ALA A 321 -8.76 6.81 33.09
N THR A 322 -8.03 7.74 32.46
CA THR A 322 -8.62 8.90 31.76
C THR A 322 -9.12 8.53 30.36
N ALA A 323 -8.41 7.66 29.64
CA ALA A 323 -8.70 7.26 28.26
C ALA A 323 -10.01 6.45 28.10
N GLN A 324 -10.45 5.72 29.14
CA GLN A 324 -11.77 5.06 29.16
C GLN A 324 -12.96 6.04 28.97
N SER A 325 -12.75 7.35 29.15
CA SER A 325 -13.78 8.38 28.91
C SER A 325 -14.09 8.62 27.42
N ALA A 326 -13.24 8.16 26.50
CA ALA A 326 -13.39 8.46 25.07
C ALA A 326 -14.07 7.35 24.24
N ASP A 327 -14.17 6.13 24.78
CA ASP A 327 -14.54 4.94 24.00
C ASP A 327 -16.00 4.45 24.22
N ASP A 328 -16.72 4.99 25.21
CA ASP A 328 -18.15 4.68 25.45
C ASP A 328 -19.12 5.57 24.64
N SER A 329 -18.60 6.48 23.81
CA SER A 329 -19.39 7.16 22.78
C SER A 329 -19.19 6.43 21.46
N GLY A 330 -20.14 5.56 21.11
CA GLY A 330 -20.19 4.83 19.84
C GLY A 330 -20.08 5.74 18.61
N GLY A 331 -18.84 6.02 18.20
CA GLY A 331 -18.51 6.86 17.07
C GLY A 331 -17.04 6.67 16.73
N ASN A 332 -16.79 5.88 15.70
CA ASN A 332 -15.48 5.57 15.12
C ASN A 332 -14.65 6.87 14.94
N ALA A 333 -13.80 7.20 15.92
CA ALA A 333 -12.93 8.37 15.85
C ALA A 333 -11.62 7.95 15.16
N PRO A 334 -11.23 8.58 14.03
CA PRO A 334 -9.99 8.23 13.37
C PRO A 334 -8.80 8.62 14.26
N LEU A 335 -7.80 7.73 14.30
CA LEU A 335 -6.47 7.97 14.83
C LEU A 335 -5.98 9.36 14.37
N LYS A 336 -5.72 10.26 15.33
CA LYS A 336 -5.17 11.60 15.04
C LYS A 336 -3.74 11.44 14.54
N HIS A 337 -3.56 11.42 13.22
CA HIS A 337 -2.25 11.62 12.62
C HIS A 337 -1.69 12.99 13.03
N ALA A 338 -0.38 13.02 13.33
CA ALA A 338 0.37 14.23 13.63
C ALA A 338 0.03 15.36 12.65
N ALA A 339 -0.09 16.59 13.17
CA ALA A 339 -0.49 17.78 12.42
C ALA A 339 0.30 17.90 11.10
N SER A 340 -0.38 17.66 9.98
CA SER A 340 0.23 17.78 8.65
C SER A 340 0.48 19.25 8.35
N GLU A 341 1.74 19.61 8.13
CA GLU A 341 2.15 20.93 7.68
C GLU A 341 1.41 21.31 6.39
N SER A 342 0.76 22.48 6.39
CA SER A 342 -0.14 22.87 5.29
C SER A 342 0.65 23.04 3.99
N LYS A 343 0.22 22.35 2.92
CA LYS A 343 0.82 22.49 1.58
C LYS A 343 0.88 23.98 1.17
N PRO A 344 1.97 24.42 0.51
CA PRO A 344 2.16 25.81 0.12
C PRO A 344 0.99 26.32 -0.73
N ARG A 345 0.59 27.58 -0.48
CA ARG A 345 -0.50 28.23 -1.22
C ARG A 345 -0.18 28.24 -2.72
N ARG A 346 -1.11 27.75 -3.54
CA ARG A 346 -1.00 27.78 -5.00
C ARG A 346 -0.80 29.22 -5.51
N PRO A 347 0.00 29.44 -6.56
CA PRO A 347 0.10 30.73 -7.23
C PRO A 347 -1.30 31.26 -7.59
N GLY A 348 -1.53 32.54 -7.29
CA GLY A 348 -2.86 33.15 -7.24
C GLY A 348 -3.71 32.90 -8.48
N LYS A 349 -4.98 32.51 -8.25
CA LYS A 349 -6.01 32.51 -9.29
C LYS A 349 -6.22 33.94 -9.78
N GLY A 350 -5.89 34.20 -11.05
CA GLY A 350 -6.30 35.42 -11.75
C GLY A 350 -7.83 35.62 -11.69
N ARG A 351 -8.28 36.86 -11.94
CA ARG A 351 -9.69 37.30 -11.82
C ARG A 351 -10.66 36.28 -12.42
N ALA A 352 -11.68 35.93 -11.65
CA ALA A 352 -12.79 35.11 -12.11
C ALA A 352 -13.40 35.73 -13.38
N ARG A 353 -13.54 34.93 -14.45
CA ARG A 353 -14.27 35.30 -15.66
C ARG A 353 -15.74 35.53 -15.26
N LEU A 354 -16.17 36.79 -15.23
CA LEU A 354 -17.58 37.16 -15.07
C LEU A 354 -18.38 36.63 -16.27
N SER A 355 -19.34 35.74 -16.02
CA SER A 355 -20.35 35.39 -17.01
C SER A 355 -21.35 36.54 -17.10
N THR A 356 -21.27 37.34 -18.17
CA THR A 356 -22.29 38.34 -18.49
C THR A 356 -23.60 37.63 -18.83
N LYS A 357 -24.51 37.51 -17.86
CA LYS A 357 -25.91 37.21 -18.15
C LYS A 357 -26.54 38.45 -18.79
N MET A 358 -26.78 38.39 -20.10
CA MET A 358 -27.66 39.34 -20.80
C MET A 358 -29.04 39.31 -20.14
N LYS A 359 -29.50 40.45 -19.63
CA LYS A 359 -30.89 40.63 -19.19
C LYS A 359 -31.75 40.89 -20.42
N PHE A 360 -32.60 39.93 -20.76
CA PHE A 360 -33.71 40.13 -21.69
C PHE A 360 -34.76 41.00 -20.98
N LYS A 361 -35.14 42.14 -21.59
CA LYS A 361 -36.29 42.94 -21.13
C LYS A 361 -37.58 42.33 -21.73
N PRO A 362 -38.65 42.16 -20.94
CA PRO A 362 -39.97 41.91 -21.49
C PRO A 362 -40.61 43.25 -21.92
N ASP A 363 -41.11 43.29 -23.16
CA ASP A 363 -41.98 44.35 -23.66
C ASP A 363 -43.31 44.34 -22.88
N LEU A 364 -43.75 45.53 -22.48
CA LEU A 364 -45.10 45.81 -22.00
C LEU A 364 -45.56 47.09 -22.70
N SER A 365 -46.31 46.90 -23.79
CA SER A 365 -47.50 47.62 -24.29
C SER A 365 -47.56 47.63 -25.81
#